data_AF-A0A0B6Y1U8-F1
#
_entry.id   AF-A0A0B6Y1U8-F1
#
_cell.length_a   1.000
_cell.length_b   1.000
_cell.length_c   1.000
_cell.angle_alpha   90.00
_cell.angle_beta   90.00
_cell.angle_gamma   90.00
#
_symmetry.space_group_name_H-M   'P 1'
#
loop_
_entity.id
_entity.type
_entity.pdbx_description
1 polymer ?
#
loop_
_entity_poly.entity_id
_entity_poly.type
_entity_poly.pdbx_seq_one_letter_code
_entity_poly.pdbx_strand_id
1 'polypeptide(L)' 'DCTASPIVDRPVSKEFENVLLDDLQLVTTLGMGGFGRVELVQLLKDKTNTFALKCLKKKHIVETRQQEHIF' A
#
# COMPACT_ATOMS: atom_id res chain seq x y z
N ASP A 1 -9.52 20.52 -9.20
CA ASP A 1 -9.11 20.48 -7.79
C ASP A 1 -9.32 19.11 -7.19
N CYS A 2 -8.25 18.34 -7.05
CA CYS A 2 -8.27 17.02 -6.40
C CYS A 2 -7.99 17.21 -4.91
N THR A 3 -8.97 17.71 -4.17
CA THR A 3 -8.90 17.74 -2.70
C THR A 3 -9.17 16.32 -2.19
N ALA A 4 -8.09 15.54 -2.04
CA ALA A 4 -8.16 14.28 -1.30
C ALA A 4 -8.60 14.61 0.14
N SER A 5 -9.79 14.13 0.51
CA SER A 5 -10.28 14.24 1.90
C SER A 5 -9.29 13.57 2.85
N PRO A 6 -9.11 14.09 4.08
CA PRO A 6 -8.24 13.45 5.07
C PRO A 6 -8.65 11.99 5.27
N ILE A 7 -7.66 11.09 5.34
CA ILE A 7 -7.82 9.62 5.39
C ILE A 7 -8.48 9.14 6.69
N VAL A 8 -8.65 10.04 7.65
CA VAL A 8 -9.28 9.77 8.94
C VAL A 8 -10.75 9.40 8.69
N ASP A 9 -11.09 8.13 8.94
CA ASP A 9 -12.42 7.50 8.95
C ASP A 9 -13.11 7.17 7.61
N ARG A 10 -12.36 6.72 6.59
CA ARG A 10 -13.02 5.92 5.52
C ARG A 10 -13.20 4.47 5.98
N PRO A 11 -14.42 3.93 6.02
CA PRO A 11 -14.63 2.53 6.35
C PRO A 11 -13.90 1.67 5.31
N VAL A 12 -13.12 0.71 5.80
CA VAL A 12 -12.51 -0.32 4.95
C VAL A 12 -13.65 -1.10 4.29
N SER A 13 -13.60 -1.27 2.97
CA SER A 13 -14.57 -2.11 2.25
C SER A 13 -14.56 -3.51 2.85
N LYS A 14 -15.72 -4.14 3.01
CA LYS A 14 -15.87 -5.49 3.60
C LYS A 14 -14.97 -6.54 2.93
N GLU A 15 -14.66 -6.34 1.66
CA GLU A 15 -13.78 -7.23 0.90
C GLU A 15 -12.33 -7.25 1.40
N PHE A 16 -11.89 -6.20 2.12
CA PHE A 16 -10.52 -6.07 2.64
C PHE A 16 -10.43 -6.23 4.16
N GLU A 17 -11.55 -6.39 4.87
CA GLU A 17 -11.61 -6.40 6.34
C GLU A 17 -10.73 -7.49 6.99
N ASN A 18 -10.51 -8.60 6.28
CA ASN A 18 -9.74 -9.76 6.75
C ASN A 18 -8.50 -10.06 5.91
N VAL A 19 -8.04 -9.11 5.09
CA VAL A 19 -6.84 -9.30 4.27
C VAL A 19 -5.61 -9.01 5.12
N LEU A 20 -4.73 -10.01 5.25
CA LEU A 20 -3.43 -9.87 5.92
C LEU A 20 -2.31 -9.65 4.89
N LEU A 21 -1.16 -9.12 5.32
CA LEU A 21 0.01 -9.00 4.44
C LEU A 21 0.48 -10.35 3.91
N ASP A 22 0.38 -11.41 4.72
CA ASP A 22 0.75 -12.77 4.32
C ASP A 22 -0.23 -13.38 3.30
N ASP A 23 -1.42 -12.79 3.12
CA ASP A 23 -2.36 -13.17 2.05
C ASP A 23 -1.95 -12.60 0.68
N LEU A 24 -0.94 -11.72 0.61
CA LEU A 24 -0.49 -11.04 -0.61
C LEU A 24 0.77 -11.71 -1.18
N GLN A 25 0.61 -12.38 -2.31
CA GLN A 25 1.74 -12.97 -3.04
C GLN A 25 2.37 -11.95 -3.99
N LEU A 26 3.68 -11.73 -3.86
CA LEU A 26 4.45 -10.95 -4.83
C LEU A 26 4.44 -11.62 -6.21
N VAL A 27 4.03 -10.88 -7.23
CA VAL A 27 4.12 -11.28 -8.65
C VAL A 27 5.35 -10.67 -9.29
N THR A 28 5.48 -9.33 -9.22
CA THR A 28 6.64 -8.60 -9.75
C THR A 28 6.77 -7.22 -9.12
N THR A 29 7.90 -6.56 -9.34
CA THR A 29 8.07 -5.13 -8.99
C THR A 29 7.59 -4.26 -10.15
N LEU A 30 6.62 -3.39 -9.89
CA LEU A 30 6.11 -2.42 -10.86
C LEU A 30 6.98 -1.17 -10.94
N GLY A 31 7.64 -0.79 -9.85
CA GLY A 31 8.52 0.38 -9.85
C GLY A 31 9.32 0.55 -8.57
N MET A 32 10.39 1.33 -8.66
CA MET A 32 11.25 1.72 -7.54
C MET A 32 11.51 3.23 -7.60
N GLY A 33 11.64 3.86 -6.44
CA GLY A 33 11.96 5.28 -6.31
C GLY A 33 12.50 5.64 -4.93
N GLY A 34 12.80 6.92 -4.72
CA GLY A 34 13.41 7.39 -3.46
C GLY A 34 12.61 7.06 -2.20
N PHE A 35 11.28 6.91 -2.33
CA PHE A 35 10.38 6.64 -1.20
C PHE A 35 10.16 5.14 -0.95
N GLY A 36 10.54 4.25 -1.86
CA GLY A 36 10.33 2.81 -1.70
C GLY A 36 10.12 2.05 -3.01
N ARG A 37 9.41 0.92 -2.94
CA ARG A 37 9.06 0.10 -4.10
C ARG A 37 7.56 -0.08 -4.22
N VAL A 38 7.09 -0.34 -5.43
CA VAL A 38 5.71 -0.74 -5.71
C VAL A 38 5.73 -2.14 -6.28
N GLU A 39 4.96 -3.03 -5.68
CA GLU A 39 4.84 -4.43 -6.08
C GLU A 39 3.48 -4.70 -6.69
N LEU A 40 3.45 -5.49 -7.77
CA LEU A 40 2.23 -6.17 -8.16
C LEU A 40 2.07 -7.38 -7.24
N VAL A 41 0.99 -7.39 -6.46
CA VAL A 41 0.64 -8.50 -5.58
C VAL A 41 -0.69 -9.12 -6.00
N GLN A 42 -0.85 -10.39 -5.70
CA GLN A 42 -2.06 -11.16 -5.97
C GLN A 42 -2.56 -11.75 -4.64
N LEU A 43 -3.89 -11.77 -4.44
CA LEU A 43 -4.45 -12.46 -3.28
C LEU A 43 -4.28 -13.96 -3.42
N LEU A 44 -3.77 -14.61 -2.36
CA LEU A 44 -3.63 -16.07 -2.33
C LEU A 44 -4.98 -16.77 -2.44
N LYS A 45 -6.01 -16.21 -1.81
CA LYS A 45 -7.38 -16.75 -1.78
C LYS A 45 -8.16 -16.51 -3.09
N ASP A 46 -7.76 -15.51 -3.87
CA ASP A 46 -8.38 -15.17 -5.16
C ASP A 46 -7.36 -14.60 -6.15
N LYS A 47 -6.96 -15.44 -7.10
CA LYS A 47 -5.95 -15.09 -8.10
C LYS A 47 -6.47 -14.13 -9.18
N THR A 48 -7.76 -13.86 -9.26
CA THR A 48 -8.28 -12.85 -10.19
C THR A 48 -8.06 -11.43 -9.67
N ASN A 49 -7.82 -11.29 -8.36
CA ASN A 49 -7.62 -10.02 -7.70
C ASN A 49 -6.13 -9.70 -7.51
N THR A 50 -5.71 -8.58 -8.11
CA THR A 50 -4.34 -8.07 -8.04
C THR A 50 -4.32 -6.60 -7.63
N PHE A 51 -3.27 -6.19 -6.94
CA PHE A 51 -3.12 -4.85 -6.36
C PHE A 51 -1.69 -4.33 -6.54
N ALA A 52 -1.53 -3.01 -6.48
CA ALA A 52 -0.24 -2.36 -6.35
C ALA A 52 0.07 -2.10 -4.86
N LEU A 53 0.99 -2.87 -4.29
CA LEU A 53 1.44 -2.70 -2.90
C LEU A 53 2.64 -1.74 -2.85
N LYS A 54 2.41 -0.52 -2.34
CA LYS A 54 3.49 0.45 -2.10
C LYS A 54 4.18 0.17 -0.78
N CYS A 55 5.44 -0.26 -0.81
CA CYS A 55 6.24 -0.54 0.37
C CYS A 55 7.17 0.63 0.69
N LEU A 56 7.00 1.24 1.86
CA LEU A 56 7.80 2.36 2.35
C LEU A 56 8.66 1.95 3.55
N LYS A 57 9.91 2.41 3.62
CA LYS A 57 10.79 2.16 4.78
C LYS A 57 10.46 3.13 5.92
N LYS A 58 9.78 2.67 6.96
CA LYS A 58 9.41 3.49 8.14
C LYS A 58 10.58 4.31 8.72
N LYS A 59 11.75 3.70 8.88
CA LYS A 59 12.97 4.39 9.35
C LYS A 59 13.33 5.58 8.46
N HIS A 60 13.31 5.40 7.14
CA HIS A 60 13.60 6.45 6.18
C HIS A 60 12.59 7.60 6.23
N ILE A 61 11.29 7.27 6.40
CA ILE A 61 10.24 8.28 6.57
C ILE A 61 10.53 9.15 7.81
N VAL A 62 10.90 8.53 8.93
CA VAL A 62 11.22 9.23 10.18
C VAL A 62 12.49 10.09 10.03
N GLU A 63 13.56 9.53 9.45
CA GLU A 63 14.84 10.22 9.24
C GLU A 63 14.70 11.46 8.33
N THR A 64 13.84 11.37 7.31
CA THR A 64 13.59 12.45 6.34
C THR A 64 12.48 13.41 6.78
N ARG A 65 11.87 13.17 7.96
CA ARG A 65 10.75 13.95 8.51
C ARG A 65 9.53 14.04 7.57
N GLN A 66 9.22 12.95 6.85
CA GLN A 66 8.16 12.90 5.83
C GLN A 66 6.83 12.31 6.35
N GLN A 67 6.63 12.19 7.65
CA GLN A 67 5.45 11.57 8.27
C GLN A 67 4.14 12.25 7.84
N GLU A 68 4.13 13.58 7.76
CA GLU A 68 2.96 14.37 7.35
C GLU A 68 2.58 14.18 5.88
N HIS A 69 3.49 13.60 5.08
CA HIS A 69 3.30 13.33 3.66
C HIS A 69 2.88 11.87 3.36
N ILE A 70 2.71 11.04 4.39
CA ILE A 70 2.23 9.67 4.25
C ILE A 70 0.71 9.67 4.34
N PHE A 71 0.07 9.80 3.18
CA PHE A 71 -1.38 9.66 2.99
C PHE A 71 -1.65 8.86 1.71
#